data_AF-A0A821M1F8-F1
#
_entry.id   AF-A0A821M1F8-F1
#
_cell.length_a   1.000
_cell.length_b   1.000
_cell.length_c   1.000
_cell.angle_alpha   90.00
_cell.angle_beta   90.00
_cell.angle_gamma   90.00
#
_symmetry.space_group_name_H-M   'P 1'
#
loop_
_entity.id
_entity.type
_entity.pdbx_description
1 polymer ?
#
loop_
_entity_poly.entity_id
_entity_poly.type
_entity_poly.pdbx_seq_one_letter_code
_entity_poly.pdbx_strand_id
1 'polypeptide(L)'
;LKIRQNIAATHILMGQYAEAAQAYELTMQEKPNYRSGFNLLLCYHTIGQRDKTRQAFNDLLKIPFSSSEDDYPVSARKEDRQAILVSEAIRDDQLTQMERKRRRLAEHIIVTAAKIIGNNSDGDFVNGYEWCIEQVRNSTYLELANGLEIQKAIAYLREDNFSKVKAKQKKINKR
;
A
#
# COMPACT_ATOMS: atom_id res chain seq x y z
N LEU A 1 -3.93 -21.14 8.98
CA LEU A 1 -3.42 -19.80 8.56
C LEU A 1 -1.91 -19.74 8.38
N LYS A 2 -1.09 -19.81 9.44
CA LYS A 2 0.39 -19.64 9.34
C LYS A 2 1.06 -20.69 8.44
N ILE A 3 0.57 -21.93 8.48
CA ILE A 3 1.01 -23.02 7.60
C ILE A 3 0.77 -22.69 6.13
N ARG A 4 -0.42 -22.18 5.78
CA ARG A 4 -0.76 -21.83 4.39
C ARG A 4 0.04 -20.64 3.87
N GLN A 5 0.30 -19.64 4.71
CA GLN A 5 1.20 -18.54 4.35
C GLN A 5 2.63 -19.03 4.09
N ASN A 6 3.11 -20.00 4.87
CA ASN A 6 4.43 -20.60 4.65
C ASN A 6 4.46 -21.43 3.36
N ILE A 7 3.41 -22.22 3.07
CA ILE A 7 3.27 -22.97 1.82
C ILE A 7 3.24 -22.01 0.61
N ALA A 8 2.48 -20.93 0.70
CA ALA A 8 2.46 -19.90 -0.35
C ALA A 8 3.84 -19.27 -0.56
N ALA A 9 4.58 -19.00 0.53
CA ALA A 9 5.95 -18.49 0.45
C ALA A 9 6.90 -19.50 -0.20
N THR A 10 6.76 -20.80 0.08
CA THR A 10 7.56 -21.83 -0.62
C THR A 10 7.24 -21.89 -2.11
N HIS A 11 5.97 -21.74 -2.50
CA HIS A 11 5.60 -21.68 -3.92
C HIS A 11 6.20 -20.45 -4.64
N ILE A 12 6.24 -19.29 -3.98
CA ILE A 12 6.96 -18.11 -4.51
C ILE A 12 8.44 -18.44 -4.76
N LEU A 13 9.11 -19.08 -3.80
CA LEU A 13 10.52 -19.46 -3.95
C LEU A 13 10.75 -20.49 -5.07
N MET A 14 9.74 -21.31 -5.38
CA MET A 14 9.75 -22.25 -6.50
C MET A 14 9.35 -21.60 -7.84
N GLY A 15 9.04 -20.30 -7.87
CA GLY A 15 8.55 -19.60 -9.08
C GLY A 15 7.10 -19.93 -9.47
N GLN A 16 6.39 -20.67 -8.62
CA GLN A 16 5.01 -21.10 -8.81
C GLN A 16 4.04 -20.03 -8.30
N TYR A 17 3.96 -18.91 -9.03
CA TYR A 17 3.18 -17.74 -8.59
C TYR A 17 1.66 -17.97 -8.63
N ALA A 18 1.17 -18.81 -9.54
CA ALA A 18 -0.27 -19.07 -9.69
C ALA A 18 -0.82 -19.86 -8.49
N GLU A 19 -0.08 -20.87 -8.04
CA GLU A 19 -0.38 -21.69 -6.87
C GLU A 19 -0.25 -20.87 -5.59
N ALA A 20 0.78 -20.03 -5.50
CA ALA A 20 0.93 -19.09 -4.40
C ALA A 20 -0.25 -18.10 -4.31
N ALA A 21 -0.72 -17.58 -5.45
CA ALA A 21 -1.88 -16.70 -5.50
C ALA A 21 -3.14 -17.38 -4.93
N GLN A 22 -3.46 -18.60 -5.36
CA GLN A 22 -4.60 -19.36 -4.83
C GLN A 22 -4.52 -19.55 -3.31
N ALA A 23 -3.33 -19.88 -2.79
CA ALA A 23 -3.13 -20.03 -1.35
C ALA A 23 -3.34 -18.71 -0.57
N TYR A 24 -2.95 -17.57 -1.16
CA TYR A 24 -3.20 -16.26 -0.56
C TYR A 24 -4.64 -15.77 -0.72
N GLU A 25 -5.32 -16.05 -1.83
CA GLU A 25 -6.76 -15.79 -2.00
C GLU A 25 -7.56 -16.45 -0.89
N LEU A 26 -7.33 -17.74 -0.66
CA LEU A 26 -8.02 -18.48 0.40
C LEU A 26 -7.68 -17.94 1.79
N THR A 27 -6.44 -17.49 2.01
CA THR A 27 -6.04 -16.82 3.25
C THR A 27 -6.77 -15.49 3.44
N MET A 28 -6.96 -14.72 2.38
CA MET A 28 -7.69 -13.45 2.38
C MET A 28 -9.20 -13.65 2.59
N GLN A 29 -9.78 -14.74 2.08
CA GLN A 29 -11.19 -15.09 2.33
C GLN A 29 -11.45 -15.48 3.79
N GLU A 30 -10.57 -16.28 4.40
CA GLU A 30 -10.71 -16.71 5.79
C GLU A 30 -10.43 -15.56 6.79
N LYS A 31 -9.29 -14.88 6.62
CA LYS A 31 -8.87 -13.77 7.49
C LYS A 31 -8.05 -12.75 6.71
N PRO A 32 -8.70 -11.69 6.18
CA PRO A 32 -8.03 -10.62 5.45
C PRO A 32 -6.91 -10.01 6.29
N ASN A 33 -5.74 -9.87 5.70
CA ASN A 33 -4.60 -9.21 6.34
C ASN A 33 -3.70 -8.56 5.29
N TYR A 34 -3.10 -7.41 5.65
CA TYR A 34 -2.33 -6.60 4.70
C TYR A 34 -1.15 -7.35 4.06
N ARG A 35 -0.47 -8.23 4.81
CA ARG A 35 0.69 -8.98 4.30
C ARG A 35 0.29 -10.00 3.22
N SER A 36 -0.75 -10.79 3.49
CA SER A 36 -1.27 -11.76 2.53
C SER A 36 -1.90 -11.08 1.32
N GLY A 37 -2.63 -9.98 1.49
CA GLY A 37 -3.18 -9.21 0.37
C GLY A 37 -2.07 -8.60 -0.50
N PHE A 38 -0.99 -8.10 0.11
CA PHE A 38 0.14 -7.57 -0.64
C PHE A 38 0.89 -8.67 -1.41
N ASN A 39 1.12 -9.82 -0.78
CA ASN A 39 1.75 -10.95 -1.47
C ASN A 39 0.87 -11.49 -2.61
N LEU A 40 -0.45 -11.50 -2.43
CA LEU A 40 -1.40 -11.84 -3.50
C LEU A 40 -1.29 -10.86 -4.68
N LEU A 41 -1.29 -9.56 -4.39
CA LEU A 41 -1.10 -8.52 -5.40
C LEU A 41 0.21 -8.70 -6.16
N LEU A 42 1.30 -8.99 -5.45
CA LEU A 42 2.60 -9.27 -6.08
C LEU A 42 2.53 -10.50 -6.98
N CYS A 43 1.93 -11.60 -6.54
CA CYS A 43 1.79 -12.80 -7.38
C CYS A 43 1.00 -12.50 -8.66
N TYR A 44 -0.10 -11.76 -8.60
CA TYR A 44 -0.83 -11.38 -9.82
C TYR A 44 -0.05 -10.45 -10.72
N HIS A 45 0.71 -9.53 -10.12
CA HIS A 45 1.58 -8.64 -10.87
C HIS A 45 2.69 -9.40 -11.60
N THR A 46 3.33 -10.39 -10.95
CA THR A 46 4.38 -11.20 -11.60
C THR A 46 3.84 -12.11 -12.70
N ILE A 47 2.58 -12.56 -12.59
CA ILE A 47 1.89 -13.33 -13.65
C ILE A 47 1.43 -12.41 -14.81
N GLY A 48 1.34 -11.10 -14.59
CA GLY A 48 0.85 -10.12 -15.58
C GLY A 48 -0.68 -9.96 -15.60
N GLN A 49 -1.40 -10.49 -14.60
CA GLN A 49 -2.86 -10.35 -14.50
C GLN A 49 -3.24 -9.00 -13.88
N ARG A 50 -3.35 -7.97 -14.72
CA ARG A 50 -3.63 -6.59 -14.29
C ARG A 50 -4.96 -6.41 -13.58
N ASP A 51 -6.03 -7.00 -14.09
CA ASP A 51 -7.37 -6.84 -13.51
C ASP A 51 -7.42 -7.43 -12.10
N LYS A 52 -6.81 -8.62 -11.92
CA LYS A 52 -6.70 -9.24 -10.59
C LYS A 52 -5.77 -8.48 -9.66
N THR A 53 -4.73 -7.84 -10.18
CA THR A 53 -3.86 -6.95 -9.39
C THR A 53 -4.66 -5.76 -8.84
N ARG A 54 -5.50 -5.13 -9.67
CA ARG A 54 -6.41 -4.04 -9.27
C ARG A 54 -7.46 -4.54 -8.27
N GLN A 55 -8.01 -5.73 -8.48
CA GLN A 55 -8.94 -6.34 -7.53
C GLN A 55 -8.27 -6.57 -6.17
N ALA A 56 -7.07 -7.14 -6.13
CA ALA A 56 -6.31 -7.36 -4.90
C ALA A 56 -5.99 -6.04 -4.17
N PHE A 57 -5.77 -4.95 -4.91
CA PHE A 57 -5.63 -3.61 -4.34
C PHE A 57 -6.92 -3.13 -3.66
N ASN A 58 -8.07 -3.29 -4.32
CA ASN A 58 -9.36 -2.95 -3.71
C ASN A 58 -9.65 -3.81 -2.48
N ASP A 59 -9.27 -5.08 -2.49
CA ASP A 59 -9.44 -5.97 -1.34
C ASP A 59 -8.53 -5.58 -0.17
N LEU A 60 -7.34 -5.00 -0.43
CA LEU A 60 -6.48 -4.40 0.59
C LEU A 60 -7.12 -3.17 1.24
N LEU A 61 -7.80 -2.32 0.46
CA LEU A 61 -8.49 -1.12 0.97
C LEU A 61 -9.73 -1.47 1.80
N LYS A 62 -10.37 -2.61 1.54
CA LYS A 62 -11.53 -3.10 2.31
C LYS A 62 -11.17 -3.71 3.66
N ILE A 63 -9.89 -3.97 3.95
CA ILE A 63 -9.49 -4.54 5.24
C ILE A 63 -9.88 -3.55 6.34
N PRO A 64 -10.72 -3.96 7.31
CA PRO A 64 -11.19 -3.05 8.34
C PRO A 64 -10.00 -2.50 9.13
N PHE A 65 -9.93 -1.18 9.18
CA PHE A 65 -8.98 -0.43 9.97
C PHE A 65 -9.74 0.17 11.14
N SER A 66 -9.43 -0.25 12.37
CA SER A 66 -9.90 0.45 13.57
C SER A 66 -9.01 1.68 13.74
N SER A 67 -9.44 2.83 13.21
CA SER A 67 -8.79 4.12 13.49
C SER A 67 -9.08 4.51 14.93
N SER A 68 -8.29 3.98 15.87
CA SER A 68 -8.41 4.29 17.29
C SER A 68 -8.02 5.73 17.64
N GLU A 69 -7.43 6.49 16.72
CA GLU A 69 -6.98 7.86 17.00
C GLU A 69 -8.13 8.84 17.26
N ASP A 70 -9.31 8.61 16.69
CA ASP A 70 -10.52 9.41 16.97
C ASP A 70 -11.34 8.86 18.16
N ASP A 71 -11.07 7.63 18.58
CA ASP A 71 -11.82 6.90 19.62
C ASP A 71 -11.23 7.07 21.03
N TYR A 72 -10.25 7.96 21.20
CA TYR A 72 -9.90 8.49 22.51
C TYR A 72 -10.64 9.81 22.73
N PRO A 73 -11.90 9.80 23.22
CA PRO A 73 -12.53 10.99 23.73
C PRO A 73 -11.87 11.31 25.07
N VAL A 74 -10.61 11.76 25.05
CA VAL A 74 -10.11 12.58 26.14
C VAL A 74 -10.81 13.91 25.93
N SER A 75 -11.98 14.00 26.57
CA SER A 75 -12.85 15.17 26.61
C SER A 75 -12.04 16.45 26.45
N ALA A 76 -12.45 17.30 25.52
CA ALA A 76 -11.86 18.57 25.15
C ALA A 76 -11.85 19.64 26.28
N ARG A 77 -11.63 19.25 27.54
CA ARG A 77 -11.19 20.12 28.62
C ARG A 77 -9.68 20.08 28.66
N LYS A 78 -9.06 20.83 27.74
CA LYS A 78 -7.61 21.03 27.64
C LYS A 78 -6.97 21.70 28.88
N GLU A 79 -7.74 21.92 29.95
CA GLU A 79 -7.32 22.61 31.17
C GLU A 79 -7.07 21.65 32.35
N ASP A 80 -7.54 20.40 32.27
CA ASP A 80 -7.34 19.43 33.35
C ASP A 80 -5.94 18.79 33.22
N ARG A 81 -5.02 19.21 34.10
CA ARG A 81 -3.65 18.66 34.20
C ARG A 81 -3.63 17.12 34.30
N GLN A 82 -4.66 16.53 34.90
CA GLN A 82 -4.83 15.07 34.94
C GLN A 82 -5.16 14.46 33.58
N ALA A 83 -5.98 15.13 32.75
CA ALA A 83 -6.29 14.66 31.40
C ALA A 83 -5.06 14.71 30.48
N ILE A 84 -4.20 15.73 30.64
CA ILE A 84 -2.92 15.83 29.92
C ILE A 84 -2.00 14.67 30.31
N LEU A 85 -1.79 14.43 31.61
CA LEU A 85 -0.94 13.33 32.10
C LEU A 85 -1.45 11.95 31.67
N VAL A 86 -2.78 11.75 31.70
CA VAL A 86 -3.40 10.51 31.21
C VAL A 86 -3.20 10.36 29.70
N SER A 87 -3.35 11.43 28.91
CA SER A 87 -3.10 11.38 27.47
C SER A 87 -1.65 11.06 27.14
N GLU A 88 -0.69 11.58 27.90
CA GLU A 88 0.73 11.31 27.72
C GLU A 88 1.09 9.87 28.10
N ALA A 89 0.52 9.36 29.20
CA ALA A 89 0.69 7.97 29.61
C ALA A 89 0.10 6.98 28.59
N ILE A 90 -1.09 7.27 28.05
CA ILE A 90 -1.73 6.45 27.01
C ILE A 90 -0.96 6.53 25.69
N ARG A 91 -0.45 7.72 25.31
CA ARG A 91 0.29 7.93 24.06
C ARG A 91 1.50 7.01 23.92
N ASP A 92 2.19 6.75 25.03
CA ASP A 92 3.41 5.95 25.06
C ASP A 92 3.16 4.50 25.48
N ASP A 93 1.90 4.10 25.71
CA ASP A 93 1.52 2.72 26.04
C ASP A 93 1.79 1.75 24.88
N GLN A 94 2.04 0.49 25.24
CA GLN A 94 2.34 -0.59 24.31
C GLN A 94 1.21 -0.82 23.30
N LEU A 95 -0.06 -0.68 23.70
CA LEU A 95 -1.20 -0.85 22.80
C LEU A 95 -1.18 0.19 21.68
N THR A 96 -1.07 1.48 22.02
CA THR A 96 -0.98 2.58 21.06
C THR A 96 0.25 2.45 20.16
N GLN A 97 1.39 2.02 20.71
CA GLN A 97 2.57 1.73 19.89
C GLN A 97 2.33 0.60 18.88
N MET A 98 1.63 -0.47 19.28
CA MET A 98 1.27 -1.59 18.39
C MET A 98 0.29 -1.15 17.30
N GLU A 99 -0.70 -0.34 17.62
CA GLU A 99 -1.65 0.24 16.67
C GLU A 99 -0.94 1.12 15.64
N ARG A 100 -0.06 2.04 16.08
CA ARG A 100 0.79 2.86 15.20
C ARG A 100 1.68 2.02 14.28
N LYS A 101 2.23 0.90 14.78
CA LYS A 101 3.03 -0.01 13.93
C LYS A 101 2.16 -0.69 12.87
N ARG A 102 0.95 -1.13 13.23
CA ARG A 102 0.00 -1.73 12.28
C ARG A 102 -0.46 -0.73 11.23
N ARG A 103 -0.73 0.52 11.64
CA ARG A 103 -1.06 1.64 10.74
C ARG A 103 0.05 1.89 9.74
N ARG A 104 1.27 2.15 10.21
CA ARG A 104 2.43 2.37 9.33
C ARG A 104 2.65 1.23 8.34
N LEU A 105 2.43 -0.02 8.77
CA LEU A 105 2.53 -1.18 7.89
C LEU A 105 1.44 -1.18 6.80
N ALA A 106 0.18 -0.87 7.16
CA ALA A 106 -0.91 -0.77 6.20
C ALA A 106 -0.65 0.35 5.18
N GLU A 107 -0.30 1.55 5.65
CA GLU A 107 0.02 2.70 4.80
C GLU A 107 1.18 2.40 3.85
N HIS A 108 2.27 1.81 4.37
CA HIS A 108 3.41 1.42 3.58
C HIS A 108 3.04 0.41 2.49
N ILE A 109 2.21 -0.58 2.81
CA ILE A 109 1.74 -1.59 1.86
C ILE A 109 0.88 -0.96 0.76
N ILE A 110 -0.09 -0.11 1.12
CA ILE A 110 -0.98 0.55 0.16
C ILE A 110 -0.18 1.44 -0.78
N VAL A 111 0.72 2.25 -0.24
CA VAL A 111 1.60 3.12 -1.02
C VAL A 111 2.50 2.32 -1.96
N THR A 112 3.06 1.20 -1.48
CA THR A 112 3.94 0.35 -2.31
C THR A 112 3.14 -0.35 -3.41
N ALA A 113 1.93 -0.82 -3.10
CA ALA A 113 1.03 -1.40 -4.08
C ALA A 113 0.63 -0.40 -5.18
N ALA A 114 0.30 0.84 -4.79
CA ALA A 114 -0.01 1.90 -5.75
C ALA A 114 1.17 2.21 -6.68
N LYS A 115 2.41 2.19 -6.17
CA LYS A 115 3.62 2.34 -7.01
C LYS A 115 3.77 1.21 -8.02
N ILE A 116 3.50 -0.03 -7.62
CA ILE A 116 3.59 -1.20 -8.50
C ILE A 116 2.56 -1.07 -9.64
N ILE A 117 1.32 -0.72 -9.31
CA ILE A 117 0.25 -0.53 -10.30
C ILE A 117 0.57 0.65 -11.21
N GLY A 118 0.97 1.79 -10.65
CA GLY A 118 1.29 3.01 -11.39
C GLY A 118 2.46 2.87 -12.35
N ASN A 119 3.50 2.12 -11.98
CA ASN A 119 4.66 1.90 -12.85
C ASN A 119 4.42 0.84 -13.94
N ASN A 120 3.41 -0.01 -13.77
CA ASN A 120 3.17 -1.14 -14.67
C ASN A 120 2.19 -0.83 -15.82
N SER A 121 1.51 0.32 -15.85
CA SER A 121 0.62 0.66 -16.97
C SER A 121 1.41 0.78 -18.29
N ASP A 122 0.92 0.20 -19.38
CA ASP A 122 1.56 0.26 -20.71
C ASP A 122 1.66 1.70 -21.22
N GLY A 123 2.74 2.39 -20.84
CA GLY A 123 3.05 3.76 -21.27
C GLY A 123 2.30 4.88 -20.54
N ASP A 124 1.20 4.60 -19.84
CA ASP A 124 0.41 5.62 -19.15
C ASP A 124 0.43 5.46 -17.62
N PHE A 125 1.58 5.81 -17.03
CA PHE A 125 1.75 5.83 -15.57
C PHE A 125 0.75 6.77 -14.88
N VAL A 126 0.38 7.87 -15.55
CA VAL A 126 -0.53 8.89 -15.02
C VAL A 126 -1.87 8.27 -14.69
N ASN A 127 -2.42 7.49 -15.62
CA ASN A 127 -3.68 6.78 -15.45
C ASN A 127 -3.63 5.72 -14.33
N GLY A 128 -2.51 5.00 -14.22
CA GLY A 128 -2.31 4.02 -13.13
C GLY A 128 -2.35 4.65 -11.74
N TYR A 129 -1.65 5.77 -11.55
CA TYR A 129 -1.68 6.52 -10.29
C TYR A 129 -3.03 7.20 -10.03
N GLU A 130 -3.66 7.74 -11.07
CA GLU A 130 -4.96 8.41 -10.96
C GLU A 130 -6.06 7.47 -10.50
N TRP A 131 -6.11 6.27 -11.08
CA TRP A 131 -6.99 5.21 -10.62
C TRP A 131 -6.72 4.84 -9.15
N CYS A 132 -5.45 4.68 -8.76
CA CYS A 132 -5.11 4.37 -7.36
C CYS A 132 -5.55 5.48 -6.40
N ILE A 133 -5.37 6.75 -6.77
CA ILE A 133 -5.78 7.92 -5.98
C ILE A 133 -7.29 7.94 -5.81
N GLU A 134 -8.05 7.70 -6.88
CA GLU A 134 -9.51 7.63 -6.82
C GLU A 134 -9.99 6.52 -5.87
N GLN A 135 -9.42 5.31 -5.97
CA GLN A 135 -9.79 4.21 -5.07
C GLN A 135 -9.43 4.51 -3.61
N VAL A 136 -8.28 5.14 -3.34
CA VAL A 136 -7.86 5.51 -1.98
C VAL A 136 -8.74 6.62 -1.40
N ARG A 137 -9.13 7.62 -2.20
CA ARG A 137 -10.06 8.68 -1.77
C ARG A 137 -11.44 8.14 -1.38
N ASN A 138 -11.89 7.06 -2.02
CA ASN A 138 -13.15 6.39 -1.69
C ASN A 138 -13.04 5.43 -0.49
N SER A 139 -11.86 5.31 0.12
CA SER A 139 -11.58 4.38 1.23
C SER A 139 -11.32 5.13 2.54
N THR A 140 -11.11 4.37 3.62
CA THR A 140 -10.72 4.91 4.94
C THR A 140 -9.36 5.60 4.95
N TYR A 141 -8.56 5.48 3.87
CA TYR A 141 -7.20 6.00 3.76
C TYR A 141 -7.11 7.36 3.05
N LEU A 142 -8.12 8.22 3.19
CA LEU A 142 -8.18 9.52 2.51
C LEU A 142 -6.89 10.35 2.66
N GLU A 143 -6.27 10.34 3.84
CA GLU A 143 -5.02 11.07 4.12
C GLU A 143 -3.85 10.63 3.23
N LEU A 144 -3.85 9.36 2.77
CA LEU A 144 -2.79 8.84 1.91
C LEU A 144 -2.90 9.33 0.47
N ALA A 145 -4.05 9.85 0.04
CA ALA A 145 -4.26 10.32 -1.32
C ALA A 145 -3.28 11.45 -1.70
N ASN A 146 -3.07 12.41 -0.80
CA ASN A 146 -2.10 13.50 -0.99
C ASN A 146 -0.67 12.96 -1.16
N GLY A 147 -0.31 11.94 -0.38
CA GLY A 147 0.99 11.26 -0.51
C GLY A 147 1.18 10.57 -1.85
N LEU A 148 0.11 9.99 -2.42
CA LEU A 148 0.12 9.36 -3.73
C LEU A 148 0.19 10.39 -4.87
N GLU A 149 -0.44 11.55 -4.74
CA GLU A 149 -0.29 12.65 -5.70
C GLU A 149 1.15 13.15 -5.80
N ILE A 150 1.84 13.26 -4.67
CA ILE A 150 3.27 13.59 -4.64
C ILE A 150 4.07 12.52 -5.38
N GLN A 151 3.73 11.24 -5.21
CA GLN A 151 4.42 10.15 -5.90
C GLN A 151 4.14 10.13 -7.41
N LYS A 152 2.92 10.47 -7.84
CA LYS A 152 2.58 10.69 -9.25
C LYS A 152 3.45 11.80 -9.84
N ALA A 153 3.63 12.92 -9.14
CA ALA A 153 4.51 14.01 -9.58
C ALA A 153 5.99 13.59 -9.68
N ILE A 154 6.49 12.83 -8.70
CA ILE A 154 7.86 12.28 -8.74
C ILE A 154 8.05 11.34 -9.92
N ALA A 155 7.07 10.48 -10.20
CA ALA A 155 7.11 9.58 -11.36
C ALA A 155 7.18 10.36 -12.68
N TYR A 156 6.35 11.41 -12.81
CA TYR A 156 6.37 12.32 -13.97
C TYR A 156 7.75 12.97 -14.20
N LEU A 157 8.36 13.50 -13.14
CA LEU A 157 9.69 14.10 -13.20
C LEU A 157 10.78 13.10 -13.60
N ARG A 158 10.65 11.84 -13.20
CA ARG A 158 11.61 10.80 -13.62
C ARG A 158 11.54 10.59 -15.13
N GLU A 159 10.34 10.47 -15.69
CA GLU A 159 10.17 10.23 -17.12
C GLU A 159 10.69 11.38 -17.99
N ASP A 160 10.39 12.64 -17.63
CA ASP A 160 10.91 13.80 -18.36
C ASP A 160 12.44 13.86 -18.31
N ASN A 161 13.04 13.51 -17.18
CA ASN A 161 14.50 13.39 -17.09
C ASN A 161 15.05 12.25 -17.94
N PHE A 162 14.39 11.09 -17.99
CA PHE A 162 14.78 9.99 -18.87
C PHE A 162 14.70 10.37 -20.35
N SER A 163 13.67 11.14 -20.75
CA SER A 163 13.51 11.62 -22.13
C SER A 163 14.67 12.55 -22.52
N LYS A 164 15.04 13.49 -21.63
CA LYS A 164 16.17 14.41 -21.79
C LYS A 164 17.51 13.67 -21.88
N VAL A 165 17.72 12.63 -21.07
CA VAL A 165 18.94 11.81 -21.10
C VAL A 165 19.04 11.01 -22.41
N LYS A 166 17.97 10.36 -22.86
CA LYS A 166 17.92 9.64 -24.15
C LYS A 166 18.25 10.56 -25.32
N ALA A 167 17.74 11.79 -25.31
CA ALA A 167 18.02 12.78 -26.34
C ALA A 167 19.51 13.19 -26.37
N LYS A 168 20.16 13.36 -25.21
CA LYS A 168 21.61 13.64 -25.12
C LYS A 168 22.46 12.47 -25.62
N GLN A 169 22.13 11.23 -25.26
CA GLN A 169 22.85 10.03 -25.75
C GLN A 169 22.77 9.86 -27.27
N LYS A 170 21.59 10.09 -27.88
CA LYS A 170 21.45 10.08 -29.34
C LYS A 170 22.31 11.14 -30.04
N LYS A 171 22.56 12.29 -29.40
CA LYS A 171 23.46 13.32 -29.94
C LYS A 171 24.93 12.93 -29.84
N ILE A 172 25.33 12.20 -28.79
CA ILE A 172 26.70 11.69 -28.62
C ILE A 172 26.98 10.58 -29.64
N ASN A 173 26.08 9.61 -29.82
CA ASN A 173 26.27 8.50 -30.76
C ASN A 173 26.18 8.88 -32.25
N LYS A 174 25.83 10.14 -32.57
CA LYS A 174 25.81 10.69 -33.93
C LYS A 174 27.06 11.49 -34.28
N ARG A 175 28.00 11.64 -33.35
CA ARG A 175 29.35 12.20 -33.57
C ARG A 175 30.35 11.07 -33.59
#